data_AF-A0A536FD49-F1
#
_entry.id   AF-A0A536FD49-F1
#
_cell.length_a   1.000
_cell.length_b   1.000
_cell.length_c   1.000
_cell.angle_alpha   90.00
_cell.angle_beta   90.00
_cell.angle_gamma   90.00
#
_symmetry.space_group_name_H-M   'P 1'
#
loop_
_entity.id
_entity.type
_entity.pdbx_description
1 polymer ?
#
loop_
_entity_poly.entity_id
_entity_poly.type
_entity_poly.pdbx_seq_one_letter_code
_entity_poly.pdbx_strand_id
1 'polypeptide(L)'
;MTIAKSHALVFQSKLLLLNVANHSYRRTRARKDLKRVEHFRSELHRAETALRRTGPGELVENSDFWLQIYADLIDCAAASLCRMRFAMSSREATDRFETATDVQMLEELIAQWTSRMQLIRQSTADGGHDKV
;
A
#
# COMPACT_ATOMS: atom_id res chain seq x y z
N MET A 1 -9.79 -23.20 8.37
CA MET A 1 -9.25 -21.90 7.94
C MET A 1 -9.86 -20.84 8.82
N THR A 2 -9.07 -20.10 9.59
CA THR A 2 -9.55 -19.03 10.48
C THR A 2 -10.06 -17.84 9.65
N ILE A 3 -10.98 -17.05 10.20
CA ILE A 3 -11.49 -15.83 9.54
C ILE A 3 -10.35 -14.84 9.28
N ALA A 4 -9.41 -14.76 10.23
CA ALA A 4 -8.20 -13.97 10.13
C ALA A 4 -7.36 -14.36 8.90
N LYS A 5 -7.14 -15.67 8.65
CA LYS A 5 -6.34 -16.14 7.53
C LYS A 5 -7.00 -15.83 6.20
N SER A 6 -8.33 -15.91 6.13
CA SER A 6 -9.11 -15.49 4.97
C SER A 6 -8.96 -13.98 4.72
N HIS A 7 -9.05 -13.14 5.75
CA HIS A 7 -8.84 -11.69 5.60
C HIS A 7 -7.40 -11.34 5.20
N ALA A 8 -6.40 -12.07 5.73
CA ALA A 8 -5.01 -11.90 5.35
C ALA A 8 -4.79 -12.24 3.88
N LEU A 9 -5.33 -13.36 3.38
CA LEU A 9 -5.26 -13.76 1.97
C LEU A 9 -5.97 -12.75 1.05
N VAL A 10 -7.13 -12.24 1.45
CA VAL A 10 -7.83 -11.18 0.69
C VAL A 10 -6.98 -9.93 0.65
N PHE A 11 -6.44 -9.49 1.77
CA PHE A 11 -5.55 -8.33 1.83
C PHE A 11 -4.31 -8.54 0.94
N GLN A 12 -3.65 -9.71 0.99
CA GLN A 12 -2.55 -10.08 0.09
C GLN A 12 -2.94 -9.96 -1.38
N SER A 13 -4.10 -10.50 -1.75
CA SER A 13 -4.57 -10.48 -3.15
C SER A 13 -4.77 -9.05 -3.66
N LYS A 14 -5.38 -8.18 -2.86
CA LYS A 14 -5.61 -6.77 -3.22
C LYS A 14 -4.31 -6.00 -3.33
N LEU A 15 -3.35 -6.35 -2.48
CA LEU A 15 -2.06 -5.68 -2.42
C LEU A 15 -1.19 -6.03 -3.64
N LEU A 16 -1.21 -7.28 -4.08
CA LEU A 16 -0.60 -7.71 -5.35
C LEU A 16 -1.24 -7.01 -6.55
N LEU A 17 -2.57 -6.93 -6.60
CA LEU A 17 -3.29 -6.24 -7.68
C LEU A 17 -2.94 -4.74 -7.72
N LEU A 18 -2.80 -4.11 -6.55
CA LEU A 18 -2.34 -2.73 -6.45
C LEU A 18 -0.89 -2.58 -6.95
N ASN A 19 0.02 -3.50 -6.60
CA ASN A 19 1.39 -3.46 -7.10
C ASN A 19 1.46 -3.56 -8.62
N VAL A 20 0.70 -4.49 -9.21
CA VAL A 20 0.60 -4.65 -10.67
C VAL A 20 0.05 -3.39 -11.32
N ALA A 21 -1.01 -2.80 -10.76
CA ALA A 21 -1.59 -1.56 -11.29
C ALA A 21 -0.60 -0.38 -11.19
N ASN A 22 0.11 -0.26 -10.06
CA ASN A 22 1.17 0.74 -9.91
C ASN A 22 2.25 0.53 -10.97
N HIS A 23 2.74 -0.70 -11.16
CA HIS A 23 3.75 -1.01 -12.17
C HIS A 23 3.27 -0.65 -13.60
N SER A 24 2.02 -0.98 -13.93
CA SER A 24 1.40 -0.59 -15.22
C SER A 24 1.40 0.94 -15.37
N TYR A 25 0.92 1.66 -14.36
CA TYR A 25 0.89 3.12 -14.38
C TYR A 25 2.30 3.73 -14.48
N ARG A 26 3.31 3.18 -13.76
CA ARG A 26 4.71 3.63 -13.85
C ARG A 26 5.22 3.59 -15.30
N ARG A 27 4.79 2.60 -16.07
CA ARG A 27 5.20 2.36 -17.46
C ARG A 27 4.43 3.21 -18.46
N THR A 28 3.11 3.31 -18.33
CA THR A 28 2.24 3.88 -19.37
C THR A 28 1.82 5.33 -19.11
N ARG A 29 1.73 5.74 -17.83
CA ARG A 29 1.09 7.00 -17.40
C ARG A 29 -0.32 7.20 -17.89
N ALA A 30 -0.98 6.13 -18.32
CA ALA A 30 -2.33 6.24 -18.84
C ALA A 30 -3.33 6.46 -17.70
N ARG A 31 -4.29 7.36 -17.91
CA ARG A 31 -5.39 7.64 -16.97
C ARG A 31 -6.17 6.37 -16.59
N LYS A 32 -6.27 5.39 -17.49
CA LYS A 32 -6.91 4.08 -17.22
C LYS A 32 -6.17 3.24 -16.18
N ASP A 33 -4.84 3.30 -16.18
CA ASP A 33 -4.02 2.55 -15.21
C ASP A 33 -4.04 3.26 -13.86
N LEU A 34 -4.11 4.60 -13.86
CA LEU A 34 -4.33 5.40 -12.66
C LEU A 34 -5.67 5.08 -11.96
N LYS A 35 -6.77 5.04 -12.72
CA LYS A 35 -8.08 4.62 -12.18
C LYS A 35 -8.06 3.21 -11.58
N ARG A 36 -7.27 2.29 -12.15
CA ARG A 36 -7.09 0.95 -11.57
C ARG A 36 -6.30 1.00 -10.26
N VAL A 37 -5.28 1.85 -10.17
CA VAL A 37 -4.54 2.09 -8.92
C VAL A 37 -5.50 2.60 -7.82
N GLU A 38 -6.33 3.61 -8.11
CA GLU A 38 -7.36 4.13 -7.19
C GLU A 38 -8.37 3.06 -6.75
N HIS A 39 -8.84 2.25 -7.70
CA HIS A 39 -9.78 1.18 -7.42
C HIS A 39 -9.19 0.14 -6.45
N PHE A 40 -8.01 -0.41 -6.78
CA PHE A 40 -7.37 -1.42 -5.94
C PHE A 40 -6.91 -0.86 -4.60
N ARG A 41 -6.61 0.44 -4.50
CA ARG A 41 -6.39 1.12 -3.21
C ARG A 41 -7.63 1.07 -2.33
N SER A 42 -8.78 1.44 -2.88
CA SER A 42 -10.04 1.44 -2.14
C SER A 42 -10.40 0.03 -1.66
N GLU A 43 -10.17 -0.98 -2.50
CA GLU A 43 -10.36 -2.38 -2.12
C GLU A 43 -9.35 -2.84 -1.05
N LEU A 44 -8.09 -2.43 -1.16
CA LEU A 44 -7.04 -2.76 -0.19
C LEU A 44 -7.37 -2.18 1.19
N HIS A 45 -7.84 -0.93 1.25
CA HIS A 45 -8.23 -0.27 2.50
C HIS A 45 -9.41 -0.99 3.20
N ARG A 46 -10.38 -1.46 2.41
CA ARG A 46 -11.49 -2.28 2.93
C ARG A 46 -11.00 -3.61 3.48
N ALA A 47 -10.11 -4.30 2.75
CA ALA A 47 -9.52 -5.56 3.17
C ALA A 47 -8.66 -5.39 4.43
N GLU A 48 -7.91 -4.30 4.53
CA GLU A 48 -7.09 -3.95 5.69
C GLU A 48 -7.94 -3.71 6.94
N THR A 49 -9.07 -3.02 6.79
CA THR A 49 -10.03 -2.78 7.87
C THR A 49 -10.61 -4.11 8.38
N ALA A 50 -10.92 -5.04 7.48
CA ALA A 50 -11.36 -6.38 7.84
C ALA A 50 -10.26 -7.17 8.57
N LEU A 51 -9.00 -7.07 8.11
CA LEU A 51 -7.85 -7.72 8.74
C LEU A 51 -7.52 -7.17 10.14
N ARG A 52 -7.64 -5.85 10.35
CA ARG A 52 -7.44 -5.23 11.69
C ARG A 52 -8.41 -5.78 12.74
N ARG A 53 -9.63 -6.11 12.34
CA ARG A 53 -10.66 -6.64 13.25
C ARG A 53 -10.37 -8.06 13.71
N THR A 54 -9.45 -8.77 13.06
CA THR A 54 -9.14 -10.18 13.34
C THR A 54 -7.97 -10.43 14.29
N GLY A 55 -7.38 -9.38 14.88
CA GLY A 55 -6.34 -9.47 15.91
C GLY A 55 -4.91 -9.65 15.34
N PRO A 56 -3.86 -9.34 16.12
CA PRO A 56 -2.47 -9.21 15.63
C PRO A 56 -1.73 -10.53 15.37
N GLY A 57 -2.20 -11.67 15.87
CA GLY A 57 -1.43 -12.93 15.91
C GLY A 57 -1.00 -13.49 14.54
N GLU A 58 -1.82 -13.32 13.49
CA GLU A 58 -1.52 -13.90 12.16
C GLU A 58 -0.68 -13.00 11.25
N LEU A 59 -0.54 -11.71 11.58
CA LEU A 59 0.35 -10.79 10.85
C LEU A 59 1.84 -11.10 11.11
N VAL A 60 2.14 -11.68 12.27
CA VAL A 60 3.51 -12.00 12.72
C VAL A 60 4.06 -13.25 12.04
N GLU A 61 3.21 -14.24 11.72
CA GLU A 61 3.65 -15.51 11.12
C GLU A 61 4.32 -15.37 9.75
N ASN A 62 4.17 -14.22 9.07
CA ASN A 62 4.75 -13.95 7.75
C ASN A 62 5.41 -12.56 7.67
N SER A 63 6.02 -12.09 8.76
CA SER A 63 6.58 -10.74 8.88
C SER A 63 7.54 -10.37 7.74
N ASP A 64 8.52 -11.21 7.42
CA ASP A 64 9.52 -10.92 6.38
C ASP A 64 8.89 -10.71 5.00
N PHE A 65 7.90 -11.54 4.65
CA PHE A 65 7.13 -11.39 3.43
C PHE A 65 6.41 -10.05 3.38
N TRP A 66 5.72 -9.68 4.47
CA TRP A 66 5.03 -8.40 4.55
C TRP A 66 5.97 -7.20 4.47
N LEU A 67 7.14 -7.28 5.13
CA LEU A 67 8.15 -6.23 5.09
C LEU A 67 8.66 -5.99 3.67
N GLN A 68 9.01 -7.05 2.94
CA GLN A 68 9.46 -6.93 1.55
C GLN A 68 8.39 -6.30 0.67
N ILE A 69 7.15 -6.78 0.81
CA ILE A 69 6.02 -6.30 0.02
C ILE A 69 5.71 -4.82 0.29
N TYR A 70 5.73 -4.37 1.56
CA TYR A 70 5.54 -2.96 1.88
C TYR A 70 6.70 -2.08 1.38
N ALA A 71 7.94 -2.57 1.41
CA ALA A 71 9.09 -1.85 0.87
C ALA A 71 8.93 -1.59 -0.64
N ASP A 72 8.62 -2.63 -1.42
CA ASP A 72 8.44 -2.52 -2.87
C ASP A 72 7.30 -1.56 -3.26
N LEU A 73 6.22 -1.56 -2.47
CA LEU A 73 5.10 -0.63 -2.66
C LEU A 73 5.48 0.82 -2.38
N ILE A 74 6.20 1.06 -1.27
CA ILE A 74 6.67 2.39 -0.90
C ILE A 74 7.57 2.94 -2.00
N ASP A 75 8.53 2.15 -2.49
CA ASP A 75 9.45 2.55 -3.56
C ASP A 75 8.71 2.86 -4.86
N CYS A 76 7.75 2.01 -5.25
CA CYS A 76 6.94 2.23 -6.45
C CYS A 76 6.07 3.49 -6.35
N ALA A 77 5.45 3.72 -5.21
CA ALA A 77 4.62 4.88 -4.96
C ALA A 77 5.44 6.17 -4.90
N ALA A 78 6.58 6.17 -4.20
CA ALA A 78 7.50 7.31 -4.11
C ALA A 78 8.04 7.72 -5.49
N ALA A 79 8.45 6.74 -6.31
CA ALA A 79 8.85 7.01 -7.69
C ALA A 79 7.71 7.63 -8.51
N SER A 80 6.47 7.17 -8.32
CA SER A 80 5.30 7.70 -9.02
C SER A 80 4.97 9.12 -8.58
N LEU A 81 5.00 9.38 -7.27
CA LEU A 81 4.81 10.69 -6.66
C LEU A 81 5.80 11.72 -7.20
N CYS A 82 7.10 11.38 -7.21
CA CYS A 82 8.16 12.26 -7.72
C CYS A 82 7.88 12.71 -9.16
N ARG A 83 7.43 11.77 -10.01
CA ARG A 83 7.15 12.06 -11.42
C ARG A 83 5.83 12.81 -11.62
N MET A 84 4.83 12.61 -10.77
CA MET A 84 3.59 13.40 -10.80
C MET A 84 3.87 14.84 -10.39
N ARG A 85 4.62 15.06 -9.30
CA ARG A 85 5.06 16.39 -8.87
C ARG A 85 5.87 17.11 -9.95
N PHE A 86 6.77 16.41 -10.64
CA PHE A 86 7.53 16.97 -11.76
C PHE A 86 6.63 17.35 -12.96
N ALA A 87 5.60 16.55 -13.26
CA ALA A 87 4.67 16.85 -14.35
C ALA A 87 3.65 17.96 -14.02
N MET A 88 3.43 18.27 -12.73
CA MET A 88 2.48 19.31 -12.32
C MET A 88 2.93 20.72 -12.70
N SER A 89 4.24 20.99 -12.77
CA SER A 89 4.76 22.32 -13.12
C SER A 89 4.48 22.74 -14.56
N SER A 90 4.12 21.80 -15.44
CA SER A 90 3.87 22.06 -16.87
C SER A 90 2.41 21.89 -17.32
N ARG A 91 1.45 21.72 -16.39
CA ARG A 91 0.04 21.38 -16.70
C ARG A 91 -0.92 22.57 -16.53
N GLU A 92 -2.05 22.51 -17.22
CA GLU A 92 -3.17 23.45 -17.04
C GLU A 92 -3.80 23.33 -15.63
N ALA A 93 -4.55 24.34 -15.19
CA ALA A 93 -5.03 24.44 -13.81
C ALA A 93 -5.97 23.30 -13.38
N THR A 94 -6.84 22.84 -14.27
CA THR A 94 -7.77 21.71 -14.01
C THR A 94 -7.01 20.40 -13.82
N ASP A 95 -6.04 20.13 -14.68
CA ASP A 95 -5.16 18.96 -14.59
C ASP A 95 -4.27 19.01 -13.35
N ARG A 96 -3.87 20.21 -12.90
CA ARG A 96 -3.13 20.41 -11.65
C ARG A 96 -3.96 20.03 -10.41
N PHE A 97 -5.26 20.33 -10.39
CA PHE A 97 -6.13 19.99 -9.25
C PHE A 97 -6.38 18.48 -9.12
N GLU A 98 -6.71 17.79 -10.21
CA GLU A 98 -6.82 16.32 -10.21
C GLU A 98 -5.50 15.69 -9.74
N THR A 99 -4.38 16.14 -10.32
CA THR A 99 -3.05 15.62 -9.95
C THR A 99 -2.69 15.91 -8.47
N ALA A 100 -3.14 17.03 -7.90
CA ALA A 100 -2.89 17.37 -6.49
C ALA A 100 -3.60 16.42 -5.52
N THR A 101 -4.87 16.09 -5.80
CA THR A 101 -5.63 15.10 -5.03
C THR A 101 -4.95 13.73 -5.09
N ASP A 102 -4.46 13.34 -6.26
CA ASP A 102 -3.77 12.07 -6.45
C ASP A 102 -2.41 12.00 -5.72
N VAL A 103 -1.69 13.12 -5.70
CA VAL A 103 -0.43 13.28 -4.95
C VAL A 103 -0.68 13.13 -3.46
N GLN A 104 -1.69 13.81 -2.92
CA GLN A 104 -2.04 13.71 -1.50
C GLN A 104 -2.45 12.29 -1.11
N MET A 105 -3.29 11.64 -1.92
CA MET A 105 -3.68 10.24 -1.69
C MET A 105 -2.47 9.28 -1.73
N LEU A 106 -1.51 9.50 -2.64
CA LEU A 106 -0.27 8.72 -2.70
C LEU A 106 0.59 8.89 -1.42
N GLU A 107 0.69 10.11 -0.90
CA GLU A 107 1.43 10.42 0.33
C GLU A 107 0.84 9.74 1.55
N GLU A 108 -0.49 9.79 1.70
CA GLU A 108 -1.21 9.13 2.79
C GLU A 108 -0.97 7.61 2.79
N LEU A 109 -0.87 7.00 1.62
CA LEU A 109 -0.60 5.55 1.50
C LEU A 109 0.83 5.19 1.86
N ILE A 110 1.80 5.99 1.41
CA ILE A 110 3.20 5.80 1.81
C ILE A 110 3.31 5.89 3.33
N ALA A 111 2.64 6.85 3.97
CA ALA A 111 2.60 6.98 5.42
C ALA A 111 1.96 5.75 6.09
N GLN A 112 0.82 5.29 5.58
CA GLN A 112 0.13 4.10 6.11
C GLN A 112 1.00 2.84 6.02
N TRP A 113 1.58 2.54 4.86
CA TRP A 113 2.45 1.37 4.67
C TRP A 113 3.72 1.47 5.51
N THR A 114 4.30 2.66 5.66
CA THR A 114 5.46 2.87 6.53
C THR A 114 5.11 2.57 7.99
N SER A 115 3.96 3.06 8.47
CA SER A 115 3.48 2.78 9.83
C SER A 115 3.24 1.28 10.05
N ARG A 116 2.71 0.56 9.06
CA ARG A 116 2.52 -0.89 9.14
C ARG A 116 3.84 -1.66 9.15
N MET A 117 4.78 -1.25 8.32
CA MET A 117 6.12 -1.82 8.31
C MET A 117 6.81 -1.65 9.68
N GLN A 118 6.64 -0.48 10.31
CA GLN A 118 7.13 -0.23 11.67
C GLN A 118 6.41 -1.11 12.72
N LEU A 119 5.10 -1.26 12.63
CA LEU A 119 4.33 -2.11 13.54
C LEU A 119 4.76 -3.58 13.46
N ILE A 120 4.99 -4.10 12.25
CA ILE A 120 5.47 -5.47 12.06
C ILE A 120 6.86 -5.63 12.67
N ARG A 121 7.77 -4.68 12.41
CA ARG A 121 9.12 -4.68 13.00
C ARG A 121 9.11 -4.66 14.54
N GLN A 122 8.23 -3.84 15.13
CA GLN A 122 8.05 -3.78 16.58
C GLN A 122 7.49 -5.09 17.13
N SER A 123 6.43 -5.64 16.51
CA SER A 123 5.83 -6.89 16.92
C SER A 123 6.79 -8.09 16.81
N THR A 124 7.70 -8.10 15.83
CA THR A 124 8.75 -9.12 15.73
C THR A 124 9.86 -8.94 16.77
N ALA A 125 10.12 -7.71 17.22
CA ALA A 125 11.11 -7.43 18.26
C ALA A 125 10.59 -7.81 19.66
N ASP A 126 9.30 -7.54 19.93
CA ASP A 126 8.68 -7.83 21.22
C ASP A 126 8.39 -9.33 21.43
N GLY A 127 8.08 -10.07 20.36
CA GLY A 127 7.87 -11.53 20.40
C GLY A 127 9.13 -12.37 20.67
N GLY A 128 10.31 -11.74 20.69
CA GLY A 128 11.59 -12.38 21.02
C GLY A 128 11.87 -12.51 22.52
N HIS A 129 11.10 -11.84 23.39
CA HIS A 129 11.36 -11.80 24.84
C HIS A 129 10.59 -12.85 25.66
N ASP A 130 9.68 -13.62 25.06
CA ASP A 130 8.80 -14.56 25.80
C ASP A 130 9.24 -16.02 25.66
N LYS A 131 10.55 -16.26 25.82
CA LYS A 131 11.14 -17.59 26.04
C LYS A 131 12.21 -17.52 27.12
N VAL A 132 11.77 -17.46 28.38
CA VAL A 132 12.55 -17.86 29.56
C VAL A 132 11.71 -18.81 30.38
#